data_AF-A0A2B8A3L7-F1
#
_entry.id   AF-A0A2B8A3L7-F1
#
_cell.length_a   1.000
_cell.length_b   1.000
_cell.length_c   1.000
_cell.angle_alpha   90.00
_cell.angle_beta   90.00
_cell.angle_gamma   90.00
#
_symmetry.space_group_name_H-M   'P 1'
#
loop_
_entity.id
_entity.type
_entity.pdbx_description
1 polymer ?
#
loop_
_entity_poly.entity_id
_entity_poly.type
_entity_poly.pdbx_seq_one_letter_code
_entity_poly.pdbx_strand_id
1 'polypeptide(L)'
;MITFAAQFFYCGNINHYLVKADDFLSLYSEDSMVKMLANEIMLPSPSVIHLKGLRGCLDTLLAASMQKLTQKSHLFVLQDKEEAFFFLHNLESLLGKGRLLFFPVSYRKPYEYEEVDNANVLQRAETLTELAKERSMIVTYPEALGEKVITRKSLSSHTFRVKKGETADRAFLEEFLHSYHFEKTDFVYEPGQFSVRGGLVDV
;
A
#
# COMPACT_ATOMS: atom_id res chain seq x y z
N MET A 1 -14.41 4.25 -37.79
CA MET A 1 -14.88 2.99 -37.17
C MET A 1 -13.88 1.92 -37.58
N ILE A 2 -12.82 1.75 -36.80
CA ILE A 2 -11.72 0.80 -37.11
C ILE A 2 -11.75 -0.26 -36.02
N THR A 3 -12.19 -1.44 -36.41
CA THR A 3 -12.21 -2.67 -35.62
C THR A 3 -10.78 -3.12 -35.41
N PHE A 4 -10.25 -3.01 -34.18
CA PHE A 4 -9.08 -3.80 -33.80
C PHE A 4 -9.56 -5.22 -33.54
N ALA A 5 -9.28 -6.10 -34.50
CA ALA A 5 -9.40 -7.54 -34.32
C ALA A 5 -8.45 -7.96 -33.21
N ALA A 6 -9.00 -8.54 -32.14
CA ALA A 6 -8.23 -9.33 -31.18
C ALA A 6 -7.73 -10.57 -31.93
N GLN A 7 -6.56 -10.46 -32.54
CA GLN A 7 -5.87 -11.61 -33.11
C GLN A 7 -5.22 -12.34 -31.95
N PHE A 8 -5.94 -13.33 -31.42
CA PHE A 8 -5.37 -14.38 -30.60
C PHE A 8 -4.26 -15.06 -31.41
N PHE A 9 -3.01 -14.74 -31.12
CA PHE A 9 -1.88 -15.52 -31.59
C PHE A 9 -1.75 -16.74 -30.66
N TYR A 10 -2.27 -17.88 -31.10
CA TYR A 10 -1.86 -19.19 -30.62
C TYR A 10 -1.22 -19.94 -31.78
N CYS A 11 0.08 -20.25 -31.64
CA CYS A 11 0.71 -21.56 -31.89
C CYS A 11 2.12 -21.42 -32.50
N GLY A 12 3.10 -22.02 -31.82
CA GLY A 12 4.44 -22.29 -32.31
C GLY A 12 5.39 -22.62 -31.16
N ASN A 13 5.68 -23.92 -30.94
CA ASN A 13 6.65 -24.48 -29.99
C ASN A 13 6.91 -23.63 -28.74
N ILE A 14 6.08 -23.82 -27.71
CA ILE A 14 6.30 -23.21 -26.40
C ILE A 14 7.44 -23.99 -25.72
N ASN A 15 8.68 -23.68 -26.08
CA ASN A 15 9.72 -23.67 -25.06
C ASN A 15 9.16 -22.80 -23.94
N HIS A 16 8.92 -23.38 -22.76
CA HIS A 16 8.47 -22.65 -21.58
C HIS A 16 9.52 -21.59 -21.21
N TYR A 17 9.51 -20.46 -21.92
CA TYR A 17 10.14 -19.25 -21.45
C TYR A 17 9.25 -18.76 -20.31
N LEU A 18 9.61 -19.20 -19.11
CA LEU A 18 9.08 -18.67 -17.86
C LEU A 18 9.54 -17.21 -17.78
N VAL A 19 8.76 -16.31 -18.39
CA VAL A 19 8.99 -14.88 -18.31
C VAL A 19 8.71 -14.47 -16.86
N LYS A 20 9.74 -13.99 -16.16
CA LYS A 20 9.55 -13.48 -14.80
C LYS A 20 8.77 -12.17 -14.86
N ALA A 21 8.03 -11.87 -13.80
CA ALA A 21 7.29 -10.60 -13.70
C ALA A 21 8.17 -9.38 -13.98
N ASP A 22 9.42 -9.39 -13.48
CA ASP A 22 10.41 -8.33 -13.73
C ASP A 22 10.80 -8.19 -15.21
N ASP A 23 10.97 -9.31 -15.92
CA ASP A 23 11.31 -9.30 -17.35
C ASP A 23 10.14 -8.76 -18.17
N PHE A 24 8.91 -9.18 -17.82
CA PHE A 24 7.68 -8.69 -18.44
C PHE A 24 7.50 -7.18 -18.22
N LEU A 25 7.67 -6.69 -16.99
CA LEU A 25 7.61 -5.26 -16.67
C LEU A 25 8.67 -4.43 -17.38
N SER A 26 9.83 -5.02 -17.68
CA SER A 26 10.91 -4.31 -18.38
C SER A 26 10.50 -3.93 -19.80
N LEU A 27 9.72 -4.77 -20.49
CA LEU A 27 9.18 -4.46 -21.82
C LEU A 27 8.32 -3.19 -21.80
N TYR A 28 7.48 -3.02 -20.78
CA TYR A 28 6.63 -1.83 -20.63
C TYR A 28 7.41 -0.61 -20.15
N SER A 29 8.42 -0.81 -19.30
CA SER A 29 9.29 0.29 -18.85
C SER A 29 10.15 0.85 -19.99
N GLU A 30 10.40 0.05 -21.03
CA GLU A 30 11.14 0.46 -22.21
C GLU A 30 10.30 1.17 -23.28
N ASP A 31 8.97 1.03 -23.21
CA ASP A 31 8.03 1.65 -24.12
C ASP A 31 8.14 3.19 -24.12
N SER A 32 8.09 3.79 -25.31
CA SER A 32 8.30 5.23 -25.49
C SER A 32 7.19 6.07 -24.88
N MET A 33 5.94 5.57 -24.89
CA MET A 33 4.81 6.25 -24.27
C MET A 33 4.94 6.23 -22.76
N VAL A 34 5.31 5.08 -22.16
CA VAL A 34 5.53 4.98 -20.72
C VAL A 34 6.68 5.88 -20.26
N LYS A 35 7.80 5.91 -20.99
CA LYS A 35 8.92 6.83 -20.70
C LYS A 35 8.54 8.30 -20.81
N MET A 36 7.74 8.65 -21.81
CA MET A 36 7.22 10.02 -21.97
C MET A 36 6.35 10.41 -20.78
N LEU A 37 5.43 9.54 -20.34
CA LEU A 37 4.62 9.76 -19.14
C LEU A 37 5.49 9.91 -17.89
N ALA A 38 6.49 9.04 -17.71
CA ALA A 38 7.41 9.10 -16.58
C ALA A 38 8.17 10.44 -16.53
N ASN A 39 8.64 10.93 -17.68
CA ASN A 39 9.31 12.22 -17.76
C ASN A 39 8.37 13.39 -17.44
N GLU A 40 7.13 13.35 -17.96
CA GLU A 40 6.15 14.42 -17.75
C GLU A 40 5.78 14.57 -16.27
N ILE A 41 5.50 13.47 -15.56
CA ILE A 41 5.14 13.52 -14.13
C ILE A 41 6.32 13.92 -13.23
N MET A 42 7.54 13.85 -13.75
CA MET A 42 8.77 14.20 -13.04
C MET A 42 9.18 15.67 -13.24
N LEU A 43 8.46 16.43 -14.08
CA LEU A 43 8.69 17.86 -14.24
C LEU A 43 8.36 18.62 -12.93
N PRO A 44 8.99 19.79 -12.68
CA PRO A 44 8.68 20.60 -11.49
C PRO A 44 7.21 21.05 -11.40
N SER A 45 6.57 21.22 -12.56
CA SER A 45 5.16 21.57 -12.70
C SER A 45 4.50 20.59 -13.68
N PRO A 46 4.15 19.38 -13.22
CA PRO A 46 3.61 18.34 -14.09
C PRO A 46 2.21 18.73 -14.58
N SER A 47 1.90 18.42 -15.84
CA SER A 47 0.56 18.61 -16.37
C SER A 47 -0.41 17.52 -15.89
N VAL A 48 -1.71 17.82 -15.92
CA VAL A 48 -2.75 16.81 -15.70
C VAL A 48 -2.87 15.95 -16.96
N ILE A 49 -2.50 14.68 -16.84
CA ILE A 49 -2.56 13.72 -17.95
C ILE A 49 -3.83 12.89 -17.84
N HIS A 50 -4.60 12.84 -18.93
CA HIS A 50 -5.77 11.97 -19.04
C HIS A 50 -5.50 10.83 -20.02
N LEU A 51 -5.38 9.62 -19.49
CA LEU A 51 -5.15 8.40 -20.27
C LEU A 51 -6.48 7.80 -20.71
N LYS A 52 -6.59 7.45 -22.00
CA LYS A 52 -7.77 6.78 -22.58
C LYS A 52 -7.39 5.44 -23.17
N GLY A 53 -8.34 4.52 -23.19
CA GLY A 53 -8.16 3.22 -23.84
C GLY A 53 -7.39 2.19 -23.02
N LEU A 54 -7.23 2.41 -21.70
CA LEU A 54 -6.76 1.40 -20.78
C LEU A 54 -7.78 0.25 -20.74
N ARG A 55 -7.31 -0.99 -20.91
CA ARG A 55 -8.15 -2.19 -20.94
C ARG A 55 -7.48 -3.31 -20.14
N GLY A 56 -8.28 -4.10 -19.42
CA GLY A 56 -7.75 -5.13 -18.54
C GLY A 56 -6.87 -4.51 -17.45
N CYS A 57 -5.74 -5.16 -17.14
CA CYS A 57 -4.80 -4.72 -16.10
C CYS A 57 -3.71 -3.73 -16.61
N LEU A 58 -3.97 -3.03 -17.72
CA LEU A 58 -2.98 -2.14 -18.32
C LEU A 58 -2.66 -0.94 -17.40
N ASP A 59 -3.66 -0.46 -16.66
CA ASP A 59 -3.50 0.54 -15.60
C ASP A 59 -2.46 0.13 -14.55
N THR A 60 -2.51 -1.13 -14.12
CA THR A 60 -1.60 -1.70 -13.12
C THR A 60 -0.20 -1.85 -13.69
N LEU A 61 -0.08 -2.31 -14.94
CA LEU A 61 1.21 -2.42 -15.63
C LEU A 61 1.87 -1.06 -15.83
N LEU A 62 1.09 -0.05 -16.19
CA LEU A 62 1.56 1.32 -16.26
C LEU A 62 2.02 1.80 -14.88
N ALA A 63 1.22 1.64 -13.84
CA ALA A 63 1.59 2.02 -12.47
C ALA A 63 2.90 1.36 -12.01
N ALA A 64 3.05 0.06 -12.24
CA ALA A 64 4.27 -0.68 -11.89
C ALA A 64 5.50 -0.22 -12.69
N SER A 65 5.34 -0.01 -14.00
CA SER A 65 6.42 0.49 -14.87
C SER A 65 6.83 1.91 -14.50
N MET A 66 5.85 2.78 -14.23
CA MET A 66 6.07 4.14 -13.77
C MET A 66 6.81 4.17 -12.43
N GLN A 67 6.51 3.24 -11.51
CA GLN A 67 7.25 3.13 -10.27
C GLN A 67 8.71 2.74 -10.50
N LYS A 68 8.96 1.80 -11.42
CA LYS A 68 10.31 1.37 -11.78
C LYS A 68 11.14 2.53 -12.35
N LEU A 69 10.54 3.36 -13.20
CA LEU A 69 11.19 4.50 -13.85
C LEU A 69 11.39 5.71 -12.93
N THR A 70 10.36 6.08 -12.17
CA THR A 70 10.37 7.35 -11.42
C THR A 70 10.90 7.20 -10.00
N GLN A 71 10.72 6.03 -9.38
CA GLN A 71 11.06 5.79 -7.96
C GLN A 71 10.53 6.94 -7.09
N LYS A 72 9.27 7.32 -7.29
CA LYS A 72 8.55 8.30 -6.48
C LYS A 72 7.47 7.63 -5.65
N SER A 73 6.86 8.39 -4.75
CA SER A 73 5.67 7.92 -4.07
C SER A 73 4.46 8.19 -4.96
N HIS A 74 3.58 7.20 -5.12
CA HIS A 74 2.36 7.30 -5.91
C HIS A 74 1.15 7.00 -5.04
N LEU A 75 0.07 7.76 -5.25
CA LEU A 75 -1.23 7.51 -4.66
C LEU A 75 -2.20 7.11 -5.78
N PHE A 76 -2.75 5.91 -5.69
CA PHE A 76 -3.77 5.40 -6.59
C PHE A 76 -5.11 5.44 -5.88
N VAL A 77 -6.05 6.19 -6.44
CA VAL A 77 -7.42 6.31 -5.94
C VAL A 77 -8.33 5.63 -6.94
N LEU A 78 -8.87 4.46 -6.56
CA LEU A 78 -9.75 3.64 -7.40
C LEU A 78 -11.20 3.94 -7.05
N GLN A 79 -12.15 3.45 -7.83
CA GLN A 79 -13.56 3.81 -7.68
C GLN A 79 -14.13 3.41 -6.31
N ASP A 80 -13.77 2.23 -5.83
CA ASP A 80 -14.25 1.65 -4.57
C ASP A 80 -13.21 0.70 -3.95
N LYS A 81 -13.56 0.14 -2.78
CA LYS A 81 -12.71 -0.78 -2.02
C LYS A 81 -12.37 -2.05 -2.80
N GLU A 82 -13.30 -2.56 -3.60
CA GLU A 82 -13.14 -3.83 -4.33
C GLU A 82 -12.16 -3.65 -5.48
N GLU A 83 -12.34 -2.60 -6.29
CA GLU A 83 -11.40 -2.25 -7.37
C GLU A 83 -10.01 -1.92 -6.81
N ALA A 84 -9.93 -1.21 -5.68
CA ALA A 84 -8.68 -0.93 -5.00
C ALA A 84 -7.94 -2.21 -4.57
N PHE A 85 -8.65 -3.22 -4.06
CA PHE A 85 -8.05 -4.52 -3.72
C PHE A 85 -7.58 -5.29 -4.95
N PHE A 86 -8.38 -5.33 -6.01
CA PHE A 86 -7.96 -5.98 -7.26
C PHE A 86 -6.70 -5.32 -7.83
N PHE A 87 -6.66 -3.99 -7.85
CA PHE A 87 -5.50 -3.22 -8.30
C PHE A 87 -4.25 -3.50 -7.45
N LEU A 88 -4.38 -3.49 -6.12
CA LEU A 88 -3.28 -3.82 -5.20
C LEU A 88 -2.76 -5.23 -5.44
N HIS A 89 -3.64 -6.22 -5.58
CA HIS A 89 -3.24 -7.61 -5.80
C HIS A 89 -2.49 -7.80 -7.13
N ASN A 90 -2.95 -7.12 -8.18
CA ASN A 90 -2.25 -7.11 -9.46
C ASN A 90 -0.85 -6.47 -9.33
N LEU A 91 -0.71 -5.38 -8.57
CA LEU A 91 0.60 -4.80 -8.27
C LEU A 91 1.48 -5.78 -7.49
N GLU A 92 0.95 -6.48 -6.48
CA GLU A 92 1.70 -7.46 -5.68
C GLU A 92 2.23 -8.60 -6.55
N SER A 93 1.43 -9.07 -7.51
CA SER A 93 1.84 -10.09 -8.47
C SER A 93 3.02 -9.64 -9.35
N LEU A 94 3.09 -8.34 -9.66
CA LEU A 94 4.10 -7.76 -10.54
C LEU A 94 5.37 -7.31 -9.82
N LEU A 95 5.25 -6.74 -8.62
CA LEU A 95 6.34 -6.07 -7.90
C LEU A 95 6.73 -6.78 -6.59
N GLY A 96 5.95 -7.76 -6.16
CA GLY A 96 6.00 -8.31 -4.81
C GLY A 96 5.40 -7.35 -3.77
N LYS A 97 5.34 -7.79 -2.51
CA LYS A 97 4.60 -7.08 -1.44
C LYS A 97 5.34 -5.90 -0.81
N GLY A 98 6.66 -5.80 -0.98
CA GLY A 98 7.50 -5.03 -0.05
C GLY A 98 7.34 -3.51 -0.02
N ARG A 99 6.62 -2.89 -0.97
CA ARG A 99 6.46 -1.41 -1.08
C ARG A 99 5.05 -0.96 -1.42
N LEU A 100 4.09 -1.89 -1.31
CA LEU A 100 2.70 -1.67 -1.66
C LEU A 100 1.90 -1.52 -0.37
N LEU A 101 1.13 -0.45 -0.27
CA LEU A 101 0.37 -0.10 0.92
C LEU A 101 -1.09 0.06 0.54
N PHE A 102 -1.97 -0.38 1.43
CA PHE A 102 -3.41 -0.17 1.32
C PHE A 102 -3.85 0.81 2.38
N PHE A 103 -4.61 1.84 1.98
CA PHE A 103 -5.17 2.82 2.91
C PHE A 103 -6.70 2.68 2.97
N PRO A 104 -7.22 1.95 3.98
CA PRO A 104 -8.66 1.70 4.15
C PRO A 104 -9.35 2.78 4.97
N VAL A 105 -10.69 2.72 5.01
CA VAL A 105 -11.50 3.34 6.08
C VAL A 105 -11.19 2.70 7.44
N SER A 106 -11.29 3.44 8.54
CA SER A 106 -11.01 2.89 9.89
C SER A 106 -12.10 1.97 10.46
N TYR A 107 -13.35 2.06 10.00
CA TYR A 107 -14.52 1.41 10.59
C TYR A 107 -15.02 0.21 9.78
N ARG A 108 -15.77 -0.69 10.42
CA ARG A 108 -16.24 -1.95 9.83
C ARG A 108 -17.33 -1.78 8.77
N LYS A 109 -18.29 -0.86 8.96
CA LYS A 109 -19.43 -0.68 8.04
C LYS A 109 -19.72 0.78 7.71
N PRO A 110 -20.13 1.09 6.47
CA PRO A 110 -20.65 2.41 6.12
C PRO A 110 -21.73 2.84 7.11
N TYR A 111 -21.65 4.08 7.61
CA TYR A 111 -22.60 4.70 8.53
C TYR A 111 -22.63 4.16 9.98
N GLU A 112 -21.85 3.12 10.31
CA GLU A 112 -21.61 2.64 11.69
C GLU A 112 -20.17 2.98 12.10
N TYR A 113 -19.87 4.27 12.22
CA TYR A 113 -18.52 4.79 12.53
C TYR A 113 -17.99 4.41 13.92
N GLU A 114 -18.84 3.89 14.80
CA GLU A 114 -18.50 3.52 16.18
C GLU A 114 -17.75 2.18 16.25
N GLU A 115 -17.94 1.29 15.28
CA GLU A 115 -17.26 -0.01 15.25
C GLU A 115 -15.96 0.08 14.45
N VAL A 116 -14.91 0.54 15.14
CA VAL A 116 -13.54 0.62 14.61
C VAL A 116 -13.00 -0.78 14.36
N ASP A 117 -12.32 -0.96 13.23
CA ASP A 117 -11.57 -2.15 12.92
C ASP A 117 -10.08 -1.93 13.22
N ASN A 118 -9.60 -2.51 14.32
CA ASN A 118 -8.21 -2.37 14.76
C ASN A 118 -7.20 -2.76 13.67
N ALA A 119 -7.53 -3.72 12.80
CA ALA A 119 -6.66 -4.09 11.68
C ALA A 119 -6.58 -2.97 10.63
N ASN A 120 -7.68 -2.28 10.35
CA ASN A 120 -7.66 -1.13 9.44
C ASN A 120 -6.96 0.08 10.06
N VAL A 121 -7.13 0.32 11.36
CA VAL A 121 -6.40 1.36 12.08
C VAL A 121 -4.89 1.12 12.02
N LEU A 122 -4.44 -0.13 12.21
CA LEU A 122 -3.04 -0.51 12.05
C LEU A 122 -2.55 -0.22 10.63
N GLN A 123 -3.25 -0.70 9.59
CA GLN A 123 -2.87 -0.46 8.19
C GLN A 123 -2.79 1.04 7.85
N ARG A 124 -3.69 1.85 8.40
CA ARG A 124 -3.65 3.32 8.26
C ARG A 124 -2.40 3.89 8.91
N ALA A 125 -2.08 3.49 10.14
CA ALA A 125 -0.89 3.96 10.86
C ALA A 125 0.41 3.56 10.15
N GLU A 126 0.50 2.34 9.63
CA GLU A 126 1.62 1.86 8.82
C GLU A 126 1.75 2.70 7.54
N THR A 127 0.66 2.90 6.81
CA THR A 127 0.66 3.71 5.59
C THR A 127 1.11 5.14 5.84
N LEU A 128 0.65 5.78 6.92
CA LEU A 128 1.06 7.13 7.29
C LEU A 128 2.53 7.20 7.71
N THR A 129 3.05 6.15 8.34
CA THR A 129 4.46 6.03 8.71
C THR A 129 5.35 5.88 7.47
N GLU A 130 4.93 5.06 6.50
CA GLU A 130 5.65 4.85 5.25
C GLU A 130 5.50 6.02 4.27
N LEU A 131 4.39 6.76 4.30
CA LEU A 131 4.22 8.00 3.52
C LEU A 131 5.28 9.05 3.90
N ALA A 132 5.79 9.00 5.14
CA ALA A 132 6.89 9.85 5.57
C ALA A 132 8.25 9.44 4.95
N LYS A 133 8.33 8.29 4.29
CA LYS A 133 9.48 7.78 3.54
C LYS A 133 9.26 7.99 2.04
N GLU A 134 10.36 8.02 1.29
CA GLU A 134 10.28 8.11 -0.18
C GLU A 134 9.99 6.73 -0.80
N ARG A 135 9.28 6.71 -1.94
CA ARG A 135 9.07 5.52 -2.83
C ARG A 135 7.95 4.56 -2.43
N SER A 136 6.88 5.05 -1.80
CA SER A 136 5.70 4.26 -1.43
C SER A 136 4.65 4.23 -2.54
N MET A 137 4.06 3.06 -2.84
CA MET A 137 2.85 2.98 -3.66
C MET A 137 1.66 2.75 -2.75
N ILE A 138 0.76 3.71 -2.69
CA ILE A 138 -0.41 3.67 -1.81
C ILE A 138 -1.65 3.49 -2.67
N VAL A 139 -2.45 2.49 -2.36
CA VAL A 139 -3.71 2.18 -3.03
C VAL A 139 -4.87 2.47 -2.08
N THR A 140 -5.86 3.22 -2.56
CA THR A 140 -7.01 3.67 -1.75
C THR A 140 -8.23 3.94 -2.64
N TYR A 141 -9.30 4.45 -2.03
CA TYR A 141 -10.58 4.75 -2.65
C TYR A 141 -11.22 5.99 -1.98
N PRO A 142 -12.16 6.70 -2.63
CA PRO A 142 -12.67 8.01 -2.20
C PRO A 142 -13.12 8.08 -0.74
N GLU A 143 -13.85 7.08 -0.26
CA GLU A 143 -14.41 7.05 1.09
C GLU A 143 -13.31 7.04 2.17
N ALA A 144 -12.19 6.36 1.93
CA ALA A 144 -11.07 6.29 2.87
C ALA A 144 -10.32 7.63 3.01
N LEU A 145 -10.36 8.48 1.99
CA LEU A 145 -9.69 9.80 1.97
C LEU A 145 -10.46 10.86 2.77
N GLY A 146 -11.77 10.69 2.94
CA GLY A 146 -12.60 11.66 3.68
C GLY A 146 -12.30 11.70 5.18
N GLU A 147 -11.76 10.61 5.72
CA GLU A 147 -11.44 10.49 7.14
C GLU A 147 -10.17 11.28 7.50
N LYS A 148 -10.27 12.14 8.53
CA LYS A 148 -9.12 12.93 8.99
C LYS A 148 -8.04 12.03 9.59
N VAL A 149 -6.79 12.32 9.24
CA VAL A 149 -5.61 11.64 9.78
C VAL A 149 -4.91 12.50 10.81
N ILE A 150 -4.18 11.85 11.71
CA ILE A 150 -3.29 12.53 12.66
C ILE A 150 -2.16 13.25 11.92
N THR A 151 -1.67 14.35 12.51
CA THR A 151 -0.55 15.09 11.93
C THR A 151 0.76 14.32 12.08
N ARG A 152 1.73 14.55 11.19
CA ARG A 152 3.08 13.96 11.28
C ARG A 152 3.75 14.21 12.64
N LYS A 153 3.54 15.42 13.21
CA LYS A 153 4.05 15.79 14.53
C LYS A 153 3.42 14.93 15.62
N SER A 154 2.09 14.77 15.59
CA SER A 154 1.37 13.93 16.55
C SER A 154 1.77 12.46 16.43
N LEU A 155 1.84 11.91 15.20
CA LEU A 155 2.29 10.53 14.99
C LEU A 155 3.69 10.30 15.60
N SER A 156 4.62 11.23 15.36
CA SER A 156 5.99 11.12 15.87
C SER A 156 6.08 11.20 17.40
N SER A 157 5.28 12.04 18.06
CA SER A 157 5.28 12.17 19.53
C SER A 157 4.62 11.00 20.24
N HIS A 158 3.75 10.26 19.54
CA HIS A 158 3.02 9.10 20.05
C HIS A 158 3.60 7.76 19.54
N THR A 159 4.82 7.77 18.98
CA THR A 159 5.52 6.55 18.53
C THR A 159 6.62 6.17 19.53
N PHE A 160 6.47 5.05 20.22
CA PHE A 160 7.53 4.46 21.03
C PHE A 160 8.38 3.52 20.18
N ARG A 161 9.69 3.77 20.13
CA ARG A 161 10.64 2.97 19.33
C ARG A 161 11.41 2.04 20.24
N VAL A 162 11.34 0.74 19.95
CA VAL A 162 12.11 -0.29 20.62
C VAL A 162 13.26 -0.73 19.71
N LYS A 163 14.48 -0.78 20.23
CA LYS A 163 15.65 -1.33 19.51
C LYS A 163 16.30 -2.47 20.29
N LYS A 164 16.89 -3.42 19.55
CA LYS A 164 17.67 -4.51 20.15
C LYS A 164 18.84 -3.94 20.98
N GLY A 165 18.93 -4.35 22.23
CA GLY A 165 19.96 -3.91 23.17
C GLY A 165 19.56 -2.75 24.07
N GLU A 166 18.39 -2.14 23.86
CA GLU A 166 17.82 -1.16 24.80
C GLU A 166 17.22 -1.87 26.01
N THR A 167 17.45 -1.31 27.20
CA THR A 167 16.81 -1.75 28.43
C THR A 167 15.46 -1.04 28.56
N ALA A 168 14.38 -1.80 28.47
CA ALA A 168 13.04 -1.32 28.76
C ALA A 168 12.54 -2.04 30.02
N ASP A 169 12.12 -1.28 31.04
CA ASP A 169 11.52 -1.86 32.23
C ASP A 169 10.12 -2.40 31.89
N ARG A 170 9.82 -3.59 32.41
CA ARG A 170 8.55 -4.29 32.13
C ARG A 170 7.37 -3.51 32.69
N ALA A 171 7.48 -3.00 33.93
CA ALA A 171 6.39 -2.28 34.56
C ALA A 171 6.11 -0.98 33.82
N PHE A 172 7.17 -0.27 33.39
CA PHE A 172 7.04 0.88 32.50
C PHE A 172 6.35 0.54 31.17
N LEU A 173 6.74 -0.55 30.48
CA LEU A 173 6.11 -0.94 29.21
C LEU A 173 4.62 -1.27 29.38
N GLU A 174 4.26 -1.96 30.46
CA GLU A 174 2.88 -2.30 30.79
C GLU A 174 2.05 -1.04 31.07
N GLU A 175 2.56 -0.09 31.87
CA GLU A 175 1.92 1.19 32.12
C GLU A 175 1.79 2.04 30.84
N PHE A 176 2.84 2.05 30.02
CA PHE A 176 2.84 2.71 28.72
C PHE A 176 1.73 2.17 27.83
N LEU A 177 1.67 0.85 27.60
CA LEU A 177 0.65 0.23 26.75
C LEU A 177 -0.77 0.51 27.27
N HIS A 178 -0.98 0.44 28.59
CA HIS A 178 -2.25 0.81 29.20
C HIS A 178 -2.63 2.29 28.97
N SER A 179 -1.67 3.22 29.06
CA SER A 179 -1.91 4.64 28.82
C SER A 179 -2.31 4.95 27.37
N TYR A 180 -1.93 4.08 26.43
CA TYR A 180 -2.32 4.12 25.01
C TYR A 180 -3.54 3.24 24.69
N HIS A 181 -4.26 2.78 25.72
CA HIS A 181 -5.48 2.00 25.60
C HIS A 181 -5.30 0.62 24.93
N PHE A 182 -4.11 0.03 25.01
CA PHE A 182 -3.95 -1.37 24.66
C PHE A 182 -4.66 -2.26 25.69
N GLU A 183 -5.28 -3.32 25.20
CA GLU A 183 -5.99 -4.30 26.02
C GLU A 183 -5.03 -5.40 26.48
N LYS A 184 -4.99 -5.65 27.80
CA LYS A 184 -4.21 -6.75 28.36
C LYS A 184 -5.00 -8.05 28.27
N THR A 185 -4.44 -9.04 27.58
CA THR A 185 -5.07 -10.35 27.38
C THR A 185 -4.11 -11.49 27.76
N ASP A 186 -4.63 -12.72 27.83
CA ASP A 186 -3.79 -13.90 28.05
C ASP A 186 -2.95 -14.25 26.80
N PHE A 187 -3.48 -13.94 25.61
CA PHE A 187 -2.86 -14.14 24.30
C PHE A 187 -3.22 -12.98 23.37
N VAL A 188 -2.23 -12.49 22.62
CA VAL A 188 -2.42 -11.43 21.61
C VAL A 188 -3.04 -12.04 20.36
N TYR A 189 -4.21 -11.55 19.95
CA TYR A 189 -4.92 -12.01 18.75
C TYR A 189 -5.04 -10.92 17.68
N GLU A 190 -5.21 -9.67 18.09
CA GLU A 190 -5.39 -8.54 17.17
C GLU A 190 -4.57 -7.31 17.58
N PRO A 191 -4.29 -6.39 16.64
CA PRO A 191 -3.60 -5.14 16.95
C PRO A 191 -4.31 -4.37 18.07
N GLY A 192 -3.53 -3.80 18.99
CA GLY A 192 -4.07 -3.12 20.17
C GLY A 192 -4.16 -4.01 21.41
N GLN A 193 -3.76 -5.28 21.33
CA GLN A 193 -3.67 -6.18 22.48
C GLN A 193 -2.22 -6.37 22.93
N PHE A 194 -2.02 -6.76 24.18
CA PHE A 194 -0.72 -7.21 24.67
C PHE A 194 -0.88 -8.26 25.78
N SER A 195 0.14 -9.09 25.98
CA SER A 195 0.19 -10.07 27.08
C SER A 195 1.53 -10.05 27.80
N VAL A 196 1.53 -10.43 29.07
CA VAL A 196 2.74 -10.48 29.90
C VAL A 196 2.92 -11.87 30.48
N ARG A 197 4.04 -12.52 30.17
CA ARG A 197 4.36 -13.88 30.62
C ARG A 197 5.75 -13.94 31.24
N GLY A 198 5.80 -13.77 32.57
CA GLY A 198 7.06 -13.67 33.30
C GLY A 198 7.89 -12.49 32.80
N GLY A 199 9.02 -12.77 32.16
CA GLY A 199 9.91 -11.75 31.57
C GLY A 199 9.59 -11.37 30.12
N LEU A 200 8.56 -11.95 29.50
CA LEU A 200 8.17 -11.67 28.12
C LEU A 200 6.96 -10.72 28.07
N VAL A 201 6.98 -9.82 27.10
CA VAL A 201 5.85 -8.95 26.74
C VAL A 201 5.58 -9.17 25.26
N ASP A 202 4.42 -9.75 24.95
CA ASP A 202 3.93 -9.91 23.57
C ASP A 202 2.99 -8.73 23.28
N VAL A 203 3.16 -8.05 22.15
CA VAL A 203 2.36 -6.89 21.69
C VAL A 203 2.04 -7.06 20.21
#